data_AF-A0A534M9R7-F1
#
_entry.id   AF-A0A534M9R7-F1
#
_cell.length_a   1.000
_cell.length_b   1.000
_cell.length_c   1.000
_cell.angle_alpha   90.00
_cell.angle_beta   90.00
_cell.angle_gamma   90.00
#
_symmetry.space_group_name_H-M   'P 1'
#
loop_
_entity.id
_entity.type
_entity.pdbx_description
1 polymer ?
#
loop_
_entity_poly.entity_id
_entity_poly.type
_entity_poly.pdbx_seq_one_letter_code
_entity_poly.pdbx_strand_id
1 'polypeptide(L)'
;PGAGIVGASGLLLGLGRLYEMNAVCLMGETSGYFVDPKSAQAVLEVLTKYLGIEISFNELETKAKQIDQITSKLKDIEAAPETPDKREDLGYIG
;
A
#
# COMPACT_ATOMS: atom_id res chain seq x y z
N PRO A 1 -21.73 -5.52 6.63
CA PRO A 1 -21.29 -5.13 5.27
C PRO A 1 -20.49 -6.28 4.64
N GLY A 2 -20.92 -6.82 3.49
CA GLY A 2 -20.22 -7.93 2.84
C GLY A 2 -18.87 -7.47 2.31
N ALA A 3 -17.80 -8.20 2.62
CA ALA A 3 -16.49 -7.98 2.02
C ALA A 3 -16.59 -8.28 0.52
N GLY A 4 -16.34 -7.27 -0.32
CA GLY A 4 -16.46 -7.38 -1.77
C GLY A 4 -15.43 -6.50 -2.48
N ILE A 5 -15.12 -6.84 -3.72
CA ILE A 5 -14.21 -6.06 -4.57
C ILE A 5 -14.98 -4.86 -5.11
N VAL A 6 -14.56 -3.64 -4.77
CA VAL A 6 -15.25 -2.41 -5.13
C VAL A 6 -14.55 -1.72 -6.31
N GLY A 7 -15.32 -1.01 -7.14
CA GLY A 7 -14.82 -0.23 -8.27
C GLY A 7 -14.66 -1.05 -9.55
N ALA A 8 -13.79 -0.60 -10.45
CA ALA A 8 -13.59 -1.22 -11.75
C ALA A 8 -13.19 -2.69 -11.64
N SER A 9 -12.32 -3.05 -10.69
CA SER A 9 -11.87 -4.43 -10.48
C SER A 9 -13.02 -5.40 -10.18
N GLY A 10 -14.03 -4.97 -9.40
CA GLY A 10 -15.21 -5.78 -9.12
C GLY A 10 -16.20 -5.78 -10.28
N LEU A 11 -16.41 -4.61 -10.89
CA LEU A 11 -17.32 -4.45 -12.03
C LEU A 11 -16.89 -5.30 -13.22
N LEU A 12 -15.59 -5.31 -13.56
CA LEU A 12 -15.06 -6.09 -14.68
C LEU A 12 -15.20 -7.60 -14.46
N LEU A 13 -15.06 -8.09 -13.23
CA LEU A 13 -15.36 -9.50 -12.91
C LEU A 13 -16.83 -9.83 -13.16
N GLY A 14 -17.74 -8.96 -12.70
CA GLY A 14 -19.17 -9.13 -12.89
C GLY A 14 -19.59 -9.09 -14.36
N LEU A 15 -19.07 -8.10 -15.11
CA LEU A 15 -19.30 -7.97 -16.55
C LEU A 15 -18.70 -9.14 -17.32
N GLY A 16 -17.50 -9.60 -16.95
CA GLY A 16 -16.89 -10.78 -17.57
C GLY A 16 -17.82 -11.98 -17.50
N ARG A 17 -18.41 -12.25 -16.33
CA ARG A 17 -19.42 -13.31 -16.18
C ARG A 17 -20.66 -13.09 -17.05
N LEU A 18 -21.18 -11.86 -17.12
CA LEU A 18 -22.36 -11.53 -17.92
C LEU A 18 -22.14 -11.70 -19.43
N TYR A 19 -20.92 -11.45 -19.90
CA TYR A 19 -20.53 -11.58 -21.31
C TYR A 19 -19.85 -12.92 -21.63
N GLU A 20 -19.92 -13.90 -20.73
CA GLU A 20 -19.27 -15.23 -20.89
C GLU A 20 -17.76 -15.14 -21.15
N MET A 21 -17.11 -14.11 -20.60
CA MET A 21 -15.66 -13.90 -20.66
C MET A 21 -15.00 -14.37 -19.36
N ASN A 22 -13.90 -15.09 -19.50
CA ASN A 22 -13.06 -15.44 -18.36
C ASN A 22 -12.41 -14.17 -17.78
N ALA A 23 -12.60 -13.94 -16.49
CA ALA A 23 -12.05 -12.80 -15.77
C ALA A 23 -11.48 -13.23 -14.42
N VAL A 24 -10.37 -12.60 -14.01
CA VAL A 24 -9.71 -12.81 -12.73
C VAL A 24 -9.27 -11.45 -12.18
N CYS A 25 -9.24 -11.31 -10.85
CA CYS A 25 -8.72 -10.13 -10.18
C CYS A 25 -7.56 -10.56 -9.29
N LEU A 26 -6.38 -10.00 -9.54
CA LEU A 26 -5.21 -10.15 -8.68
C LEU A 26 -5.13 -8.92 -7.78
N MET A 27 -5.04 -9.15 -6.47
CA MET A 27 -4.96 -8.09 -5.47
C MET A 27 -3.77 -8.34 -4.56
N GLY A 28 -2.99 -7.29 -4.34
CA GLY A 28 -1.90 -7.29 -3.37
C GLY A 28 -2.40 -6.71 -2.04
N GLU A 29 -2.05 -7.36 -0.93
CA GLU A 29 -2.27 -6.77 0.39
C GLU A 29 -1.38 -5.54 0.55
N THR A 30 -1.91 -4.49 1.18
CA THR A 30 -1.17 -3.25 1.43
C THR A 30 -1.64 -2.62 2.73
N SER A 31 -0.78 -1.82 3.36
CA SER A 31 -1.14 -1.02 4.54
C SER A 31 -2.22 0.02 4.23
N GLY A 32 -2.37 0.41 2.96
CA GLY A 32 -3.36 1.40 2.52
C GLY A 32 -3.02 2.86 2.85
N TYR A 33 -2.00 3.11 3.67
CA TYR A 33 -1.57 4.46 4.06
C TYR A 33 -0.60 5.11 3.07
N PHE A 34 0.26 4.31 2.46
CA PHE A 34 1.28 4.76 1.50
C PHE A 34 1.19 3.95 0.21
N VAL A 35 1.79 4.49 -0.85
CA VAL A 35 2.04 3.72 -2.07
C VAL A 35 2.92 2.51 -1.70
N ASP A 36 2.57 1.32 -2.19
CA ASP A 36 3.25 0.07 -1.85
C ASP A 36 3.83 -0.62 -3.09
N PRO A 37 5.08 -0.29 -3.47
CA PRO A 37 5.72 -0.88 -4.65
C PRO A 37 5.99 -2.38 -4.48
N LYS A 38 6.13 -2.87 -3.25
CA LYS A 38 6.36 -4.30 -2.95
C LYS A 38 5.09 -5.10 -3.25
N SER A 39 3.94 -4.61 -2.79
CA SER A 39 2.64 -5.21 -3.08
C SER A 39 2.35 -5.22 -4.60
N ALA A 40 2.65 -4.11 -5.29
CA ALA A 40 2.52 -4.04 -6.74
C ALA A 40 3.44 -5.05 -7.46
N GLN A 41 4.68 -5.20 -7.01
CA GLN A 41 5.62 -6.17 -7.56
C GLN A 41 5.10 -7.61 -7.37
N ALA A 42 4.60 -7.97 -6.19
CA ALA A 42 4.06 -9.31 -5.93
C ALA A 42 2.88 -9.67 -6.85
N VAL A 43 1.98 -8.71 -7.12
CA VAL A 43 0.89 -8.89 -8.09
C VAL A 43 1.42 -9.09 -9.51
N LEU A 44 2.42 -8.29 -9.90
CA LEU A 44 3.03 -8.40 -11.22
C LEU A 44 3.79 -9.71 -11.42
N GLU A 45 4.47 -10.23 -10.40
CA GLU A 45 5.16 -11.53 -10.45
C GLU A 45 4.18 -12.67 -10.75
N VAL A 46 3.00 -12.65 -10.14
CA VAL A 46 1.94 -13.63 -10.42
C VAL A 46 1.42 -13.48 -11.85
N LEU A 47 1.17 -12.24 -12.27
CA LEU A 47 0.64 -11.94 -13.60
C LEU A 47 1.62 -12.34 -14.72
N THR A 48 2.89 -11.96 -14.60
CA THR A 48 3.92 -12.21 -15.61
C THR A 48 4.20 -13.69 -15.74
N LYS A 49 4.23 -14.43 -14.63
CA LYS A 49 4.32 -15.88 -14.62
C LYS A 49 3.14 -16.55 -15.31
N TYR A 50 1.92 -16.05 -15.10
CA TYR A 50 0.72 -16.55 -15.78
C TYR A 50 0.76 -16.27 -17.29
N LEU A 51 1.24 -15.09 -17.69
CA LEU A 51 1.33 -14.69 -19.10
C LEU A 51 2.57 -15.22 -19.83
N GLY A 52 3.57 -15.73 -19.10
CA GLY A 52 4.84 -16.17 -19.67
C GLY A 52 5.71 -15.04 -20.24
N ILE A 53 5.62 -13.84 -19.66
CA ILE A 53 6.38 -12.66 -20.11
C ILE A 53 7.46 -12.29 -19.10
N GLU A 54 8.57 -11.74 -19.61
CA GLU A 54 9.63 -11.16 -18.78
C GLU A 54 9.54 -9.64 -18.78
N ILE A 55 9.53 -9.04 -17.59
CA ILE A 55 9.57 -7.59 -17.40
C ILE A 55 10.62 -7.25 -16.33
N SER A 56 11.17 -6.04 -16.39
CA SER A 56 12.08 -5.54 -15.36
C SER A 56 11.30 -4.97 -14.17
N PHE A 57 11.71 -5.33 -12.95
CA PHE A 57 11.15 -4.78 -11.70
C PHE A 57 11.99 -3.64 -11.11
N ASN A 58 13.04 -3.19 -11.80
CA ASN A 58 14.03 -2.23 -11.27
C ASN A 58 13.41 -0.92 -10.76
N GLU A 59 12.40 -0.39 -11.45
CA GLU A 59 11.71 0.84 -11.03
C GLU A 59 10.92 0.66 -9.74
N LEU A 60 10.24 -0.49 -9.59
CA LEU A 60 9.48 -0.82 -8.39
C LEU A 60 10.42 -1.02 -7.20
N GLU A 61 11.54 -1.72 -7.39
CA GLU A 61 12.54 -1.90 -6.34
C GLU A 61 13.17 -0.58 -5.91
N THR A 62 13.48 0.31 -6.85
CA THR A 62 14.02 1.64 -6.56
C THR A 62 13.02 2.46 -5.75
N LYS A 63 11.75 2.44 -6.15
CA LYS A 63 10.69 3.16 -5.45
C LYS A 63 10.40 2.56 -4.06
N ALA A 64 10.46 1.24 -3.92
CA ALA A 64 10.34 0.56 -2.62
C ALA A 64 11.40 1.06 -1.64
N LYS A 65 12.67 1.13 -2.08
CA LYS A 65 13.78 1.65 -1.26
C LYS A 65 13.57 3.10 -0.84
N GLN A 66 13.06 3.94 -1.75
CA GLN A 66 12.76 5.35 -1.44
C GLN A 66 11.66 5.47 -0.37
N ILE A 67 10.58 4.68 -0.49
CA ILE A 67 9.48 4.70 0.48
C ILE A 67 9.93 4.14 1.83
N ASP A 68 10.69 3.05 1.86
CA ASP A 68 11.24 2.48 3.09
C ASP A 68 12.14 3.50 3.85
N GLN A 69 12.93 4.31 3.12
CA GLN A 69 13.74 5.38 3.71
C GLN A 69 12.90 6.50 4.32
N ILE A 70 11.80 6.90 3.67
CA ILE A 70 10.87 7.91 4.19
C ILE A 70 10.18 7.39 5.45
N THR A 71 9.67 6.16 5.42
CA THR A 71 9.00 5.54 6.56
C THR A 71 9.95 5.37 7.75
N SER A 72 11.22 5.04 7.51
CA SER A 72 12.22 4.91 8.58
C SER A 72 12.48 6.26 9.26
N LYS A 73 12.67 7.33 8.49
CA LYS A 73 12.86 8.69 9.05
C LYS A 73 11.65 9.18 9.86
N LEU A 74 10.43 8.88 9.41
CA LEU A 74 9.22 9.24 10.16
C LEU A 74 9.16 8.51 11.51
N LYS A 75 9.48 7.22 11.54
CA LYS A 75 9.55 6.44 12.78
C LYS A 75 10.61 6.97 13.74
N ASP A 76 11.76 7.40 13.23
CA ASP A 76 12.83 7.97 14.07
C ASP A 76 12.43 9.32 14.69
N ILE A 77 11.62 10.12 13.98
CA ILE A 77 11.06 11.40 14.49
C ILE A 77 9.97 11.15 15.53
N GLU A 78 9.09 10.17 15.31
CA GLU A 78 8.06 9.78 16.29
C GLU A 78 8.64 9.08 17.54
N ALA A 79 9.80 8.43 17.41
CA ALA A 79 10.49 7.76 18.51
C ALA A 79 11.44 8.69 19.29
N ALA A 80 11.64 9.94 18.83
CA ALA A 80 12.33 10.94 19.64
C ALA A 80 11.48 11.21 20.89
N PRO A 81 12.00 11.01 22.11
CA PRO A 81 11.25 11.31 23.33
C PRO A 81 10.85 12.78 23.28
N GLU A 82 9.58 13.08 23.54
CA GLU A 82 9.22 14.43 23.95
C GLU A 82 10.17 14.81 25.09
N THR A 83 11.00 15.83 24.85
CA THR A 83 11.75 16.46 25.92
C THR A 83 10.73 16.85 26.99
N PRO A 84 10.88 16.42 28.25
CA PRO A 84 10.00 16.88 29.32
C PRO A 84 10.35 18.35 29.57
N ASP A 85 9.77 19.24 28.76
CA ASP A 85 9.90 20.66 28.99
C ASP A 85 9.10 21.03 30.23
N LYS A 86 9.67 21.97 30.95
CA LYS A 86 9.53 22.17 32.38
C LYS A 86 8.07 22.27 32.83
N ARG A 87 7.84 21.76 34.04
CA ARG A 87 6.79 22.26 34.93
C ARG A 87 6.97 23.77 35.09
N GLU A 88 6.42 24.57 34.20
CA GLU A 88 6.15 25.97 34.48
C GLU A 88 4.70 26.08 34.91
N ASP A 89 4.60 26.18 36.23
CA ASP A 89 3.51 26.71 37.04
C ASP A 89 2.61 27.69 36.28
N LEU A 90 1.46 27.20 35.81
CA LEU A 90 0.33 28.03 35.43
C LEU A 90 -0.86 27.66 36.29
N GLY A 91 -0.72 27.93 37.59
CA GLY A 91 -1.85 28.38 38.37
C GLY A 91 -2.35 29.71 37.79
N TYR A 92 -3.41 29.67 36.96
CA TYR A 92 -4.31 30.80 36.85
C TYR A 92 -5.74 30.31 36.66
N ILE A 93 -6.55 30.70 37.64
CA ILE A 93 -7.96 30.39 37.82
C ILE A 93 -8.76 31.17 36.77
N GLY A 94 -9.76 30.51 36.19
CA GLY A 94 -10.84 31.09 35.39
C GLY A 94 -11.96 30.08 35.22
#